data_AF-A0A7S2E9Y1-F1
#
_entry.id   AF-A0A7S2E9Y1-F1
#
_cell.length_a   1.000
_cell.length_b   1.000
_cell.length_c   1.000
_cell.angle_alpha   90.00
_cell.angle_beta   90.00
_cell.angle_gamma   90.00
#
_symmetry.space_group_name_H-M   'P 1'
#
loop_
_entity.id
_entity.type
_entity.pdbx_description
1 polymer ?
#
loop_
_entity_poly.entity_id
_entity_poly.type
_entity_poly.pdbx_seq_one_letter_code
_entity_poly.pdbx_strand_id
1 'polypeptide(L)'
;GKGTEISFLTCFDQGVGAGGTASKQGAWLPIDEQMKIDPDGANDRLCRAKRCVSLHKMLTSSHKKHGVHWEKTIAAAKGDVLNGKIMLEKLENGQFSQNEKVLIIKSDELLRYVHSLAEQVRVVRSIISTIGDLLCLDESVDFKREVFSTWNEMALLSGGLDMEESWSVIQDVLSRCGTPLSLNLESVPEVRSRTAKLKPDDSLCLLTLQPLDGNHTDTRARVSWAGKPYLACAANFWSNKIDSSPPSIVS
;
A
#
# COMPACT_ATOMS: atom_id res chain seq x y z
N GLY A 1 36.68 -19.59 -18.47
CA GLY A 1 36.43 -19.40 -17.02
C GLY A 1 34.94 -19.30 -16.82
N LYS A 2 34.36 -20.11 -15.93
CA LYS A 2 32.96 -19.97 -15.54
C LYS A 2 32.86 -18.69 -14.74
N GLY A 3 32.21 -17.66 -15.27
CA GLY A 3 31.91 -16.45 -14.52
C GLY A 3 31.02 -16.83 -13.34
N THR A 4 31.48 -16.57 -12.12
CA THR A 4 30.67 -16.71 -10.92
C THR A 4 29.53 -15.71 -11.06
N GLU A 5 28.33 -16.20 -11.34
CA GLU A 5 27.13 -15.36 -11.39
C GLU A 5 26.92 -14.80 -9.99
N ILE A 6 27.23 -13.51 -9.79
CA ILE A 6 27.02 -12.85 -8.50
C ILE A 6 25.51 -12.77 -8.31
N SER A 7 24.99 -13.43 -7.28
CA SER A 7 23.55 -13.43 -7.02
C SER A 7 23.08 -12.00 -6.76
N PHE A 8 21.86 -11.65 -7.18
CA PHE A 8 21.25 -10.36 -6.86
C PHE A 8 21.32 -10.07 -5.34
N LEU A 9 21.17 -11.11 -4.51
CA LEU A 9 21.35 -11.02 -3.06
C LEU A 9 22.72 -10.48 -2.68
N THR A 10 23.78 -11.03 -3.29
CA THR A 10 25.17 -10.65 -3.04
C THR A 10 25.46 -9.22 -3.52
N CYS A 11 24.94 -8.81 -4.67
CA CYS A 11 25.07 -7.42 -5.15
C CYS A 11 24.30 -6.42 -4.25
N PHE A 12 23.14 -6.84 -3.73
CA PHE A 12 22.28 -5.98 -2.91
C PHE A 12 22.77 -5.87 -1.46
N ASP A 13 23.24 -6.97 -0.86
CA ASP A 13 23.89 -6.99 0.47
C ASP A 13 25.19 -6.16 0.48
N GLN A 14 25.84 -6.01 -0.68
CA GLN A 14 27.01 -5.16 -0.87
C GLN A 14 26.67 -3.68 -1.13
N GLY A 15 25.40 -3.31 -1.27
CA GLY A 15 25.02 -1.96 -1.68
C GLY A 15 23.54 -1.64 -1.54
N VAL A 16 23.10 -1.29 -0.33
CA VAL A 16 21.87 -0.50 -0.13
C VAL A 16 22.31 0.89 0.28
N GLY A 17 22.04 1.88 -0.57
CA GLY A 17 22.53 3.25 -0.42
C GLY A 17 22.18 3.88 0.94
N ALA A 18 23.13 4.62 1.50
CA ALA A 18 22.94 5.40 2.72
C ALA A 18 22.12 6.67 2.42
N GLY A 19 20.80 6.54 2.37
CA GLY A 19 19.88 7.68 2.43
C GLY A 19 19.73 8.13 3.88
N GLY A 20 20.64 8.96 4.38
CA GLY A 20 20.60 9.46 5.74
C GLY A 20 21.80 10.33 6.10
N THR A 21 21.60 11.21 7.09
CA THR A 21 22.51 12.26 7.57
C THR A 21 23.93 11.79 7.95
N ALA A 22 24.16 10.47 8.04
CA ALA A 22 25.44 9.86 8.36
C ALA A 22 26.42 9.76 7.17
N SER A 23 25.98 9.85 5.90
CA SER A 23 26.90 9.83 4.74
C SER A 23 27.06 11.22 4.11
N LYS A 24 27.77 12.11 4.79
CA LYS A 24 28.24 13.38 4.19
C LYS A 24 29.23 13.18 3.02
N GLN A 25 29.54 11.93 2.65
CA GLN A 25 30.55 11.59 1.64
C GLN A 25 30.03 10.72 0.47
N GLY A 26 28.75 10.33 0.43
CA GLY A 26 28.17 9.66 -0.75
C GLY A 26 28.86 8.35 -1.18
N ALA A 27 29.68 7.74 -0.32
CA ALA A 27 30.39 6.51 -0.62
C ALA A 27 29.49 5.30 -0.35
N TRP A 28 29.37 4.43 -1.36
CA TRP A 28 28.72 3.13 -1.22
C TRP A 28 29.54 2.24 -0.29
N LEU A 29 28.97 1.87 0.86
CA LEU A 29 29.59 0.96 1.81
C LEU A 29 28.83 -0.37 1.85
N PRO A 30 29.52 -1.52 1.95
CA PRO A 30 28.90 -2.80 2.28
C PRO A 30 28.11 -2.74 3.60
N ILE A 31 27.05 -3.56 3.74
CA ILE A 31 26.14 -3.49 4.90
C ILE A 31 26.85 -3.72 6.23
N ASP A 32 27.88 -4.57 6.27
CA ASP A 32 28.72 -4.85 7.43
C ASP A 32 29.61 -3.67 7.83
N GLU A 33 30.05 -2.86 6.86
CA GLU A 33 30.74 -1.60 7.12
C GLU A 33 29.76 -0.51 7.57
N GLN A 34 28.56 -0.47 6.99
CA GLN A 34 27.50 0.44 7.44
C GLN A 34 27.06 0.15 8.88
N MET A 35 26.97 -1.13 9.27
CA MET A 35 26.63 -1.55 10.63
C MET A 35 27.60 -1.01 11.69
N LYS A 36 28.84 -0.68 11.33
CA LYS A 36 29.82 -0.09 12.25
C LYS A 36 29.59 1.40 12.49
N ILE A 37 28.89 2.07 11.58
CA ILE A 37 28.67 3.53 11.58
C ILE A 37 27.25 3.87 12.02
N ASP A 38 26.27 3.12 11.51
CA ASP A 38 24.84 3.31 11.68
C ASP A 38 24.17 1.92 11.80
N PRO A 39 24.29 1.27 12.98
CA PRO A 39 23.77 -0.09 13.17
C PRO A 39 22.28 -0.21 12.89
N ASP A 40 21.49 0.77 13.37
CA ASP A 40 20.03 0.75 13.24
C ASP A 40 19.62 0.96 11.77
N GLY A 41 20.13 1.99 11.10
CA GLY A 41 19.79 2.22 9.71
C GLY A 41 20.34 1.15 8.76
N ALA A 42 21.50 0.55 9.08
CA ALA A 42 22.01 -0.59 8.32
C ALA A 42 21.11 -1.82 8.50
N ASN A 43 20.60 -2.08 9.70
CA ASN A 43 19.65 -3.17 9.93
C ASN A 43 18.33 -2.94 9.17
N ASP A 44 17.81 -1.72 9.14
CA ASP A 44 16.61 -1.37 8.38
C ASP A 44 16.80 -1.59 6.87
N ARG A 45 17.95 -1.15 6.34
CA ARG A 45 18.33 -1.36 4.93
C ARG A 45 18.45 -2.86 4.61
N LEU A 46 19.01 -3.66 5.50
CA LEU A 46 19.11 -5.12 5.34
C LEU A 46 17.74 -5.82 5.40
N CYS A 47 16.85 -5.41 6.30
CA CYS A 47 15.49 -5.94 6.35
C CYS A 47 14.72 -5.61 5.07
N ARG A 48 14.84 -4.37 4.57
CA ARG A 48 14.26 -3.94 3.30
C ARG A 48 14.79 -4.78 2.14
N ALA A 49 16.10 -5.00 2.08
CA ALA A 49 16.75 -5.87 1.10
C ALA A 49 16.13 -7.27 1.04
N LYS A 50 16.07 -7.94 2.20
CA LYS A 50 15.53 -9.30 2.33
C LYS A 50 14.08 -9.36 1.88
N ARG A 51 13.30 -8.34 2.21
CA ARG A 51 11.91 -8.20 1.76
C ARG A 51 11.81 -8.03 0.25
N CYS A 52 12.61 -7.16 -0.37
CA CYS A 52 12.63 -6.98 -1.83
C CYS A 52 12.90 -8.30 -2.55
N VAL A 53 13.88 -9.06 -2.06
CA VAL A 53 14.20 -10.37 -2.62
C VAL A 53 13.02 -11.34 -2.45
N SER A 54 12.42 -11.41 -1.26
CA SER A 54 11.28 -12.28 -1.00
C SER A 54 10.10 -11.97 -1.93
N LEU A 55 9.77 -10.68 -2.07
CA LEU A 55 8.74 -10.19 -2.98
C LEU A 55 9.08 -10.50 -4.45
N HIS A 56 10.32 -10.25 -4.88
CA HIS A 56 10.78 -10.56 -6.22
C HIS A 56 10.67 -12.05 -6.53
N LYS A 57 11.11 -12.92 -5.61
CA LYS A 57 10.95 -14.38 -5.73
C LYS A 57 9.47 -14.76 -5.84
N MET A 58 8.58 -14.17 -5.06
CA MET A 58 7.14 -14.45 -5.16
C MET A 58 6.52 -14.01 -6.49
N LEU A 59 6.98 -12.88 -7.03
CA LEU A 59 6.54 -12.34 -8.31
C LEU A 59 7.08 -13.15 -9.52
N THR A 60 8.26 -13.77 -9.38
CA THR A 60 8.94 -14.49 -10.47
C THR A 60 8.76 -16.01 -10.44
N SER A 61 8.71 -16.62 -9.25
CA SER A 61 8.55 -18.09 -9.07
C SER A 61 7.19 -18.62 -9.49
N SER A 62 6.26 -17.72 -9.72
CA SER A 62 4.91 -18.01 -10.10
C SER A 62 4.65 -17.16 -11.33
N HIS A 63 4.11 -17.71 -12.42
CA HIS A 63 3.76 -16.95 -13.63
C HIS A 63 2.61 -15.94 -13.39
N LYS A 64 2.56 -15.33 -12.20
CA LYS A 64 1.46 -14.55 -11.65
C LYS A 64 1.43 -13.18 -12.28
N LYS A 65 0.24 -12.83 -12.74
CA LYS A 65 -0.11 -11.49 -13.24
C LYS A 65 -0.40 -10.54 -12.07
N HIS A 66 0.47 -10.48 -11.05
CA HIS A 66 0.28 -9.58 -9.90
C HIS A 66 0.16 -8.12 -10.35
N GLY A 67 0.97 -7.69 -11.32
CA GLY A 67 0.84 -6.36 -11.93
C GLY A 67 -0.57 -6.12 -12.49
N VAL A 68 -1.13 -7.08 -13.24
CA VAL A 68 -2.50 -6.99 -13.79
C VAL A 68 -3.55 -6.97 -12.68
N HIS A 69 -3.37 -7.77 -11.63
CA HIS A 69 -4.27 -7.77 -10.47
C HIS A 69 -4.23 -6.42 -9.75
N TRP A 70 -3.04 -5.85 -9.57
CA TRP A 70 -2.87 -4.52 -8.98
C TRP A 70 -3.46 -3.42 -9.86
N GLU A 71 -3.27 -3.48 -11.17
CA GLU A 71 -3.90 -2.56 -12.15
C GLU A 71 -5.42 -2.56 -12.00
N LYS A 72 -6.04 -3.74 -12.02
CA LYS A 72 -7.49 -3.89 -11.83
C LYS A 72 -7.94 -3.36 -10.49
N THR A 73 -7.20 -3.67 -9.42
CA THR A 73 -7.52 -3.26 -8.05
C THR A 73 -7.48 -1.75 -7.90
N ILE A 74 -6.41 -1.11 -8.38
CA ILE A 74 -6.22 0.33 -8.33
C ILE A 74 -7.25 1.04 -9.21
N ALA A 75 -7.52 0.55 -10.40
CA ALA A 75 -8.53 1.12 -11.30
C ALA A 75 -9.94 1.07 -10.70
N ALA A 76 -10.34 -0.07 -10.13
CA ALA A 76 -11.64 -0.22 -9.47
C ALA A 76 -11.77 0.73 -8.27
N ALA A 77 -10.74 0.78 -7.42
CA ALA A 77 -10.72 1.66 -6.25
C ALA A 77 -10.78 3.13 -6.62
N LYS A 78 -9.99 3.56 -7.62
CA LYS A 78 -10.03 4.91 -8.18
C LYS A 78 -11.44 5.26 -8.65
N GLY A 79 -12.09 4.38 -9.40
CA GLY A 79 -13.45 4.61 -9.90
C GLY A 79 -14.47 4.81 -8.77
N ASP A 80 -14.48 3.92 -7.79
CA ASP A 80 -15.39 3.98 -6.64
C ASP A 80 -15.14 5.22 -5.77
N VAL A 81 -13.88 5.55 -5.46
CA VAL A 81 -13.52 6.72 -4.66
C VAL A 81 -13.85 8.02 -5.42
N LEU A 82 -13.59 8.10 -6.73
CA LEU A 82 -13.98 9.26 -7.54
C LEU A 82 -15.50 9.47 -7.55
N ASN A 83 -16.27 8.39 -7.68
CA ASN A 83 -17.74 8.46 -7.61
C ASN A 83 -18.19 8.94 -6.23
N GLY A 84 -17.56 8.45 -5.16
CA GLY A 84 -17.81 8.89 -3.79
C GLY A 84 -17.54 10.38 -3.59
N LYS A 85 -16.42 10.88 -4.13
CA LYS A 85 -16.09 12.31 -4.15
C LYS A 85 -17.20 13.12 -4.84
N ILE A 86 -17.56 12.76 -6.07
CA ILE A 86 -18.58 13.48 -6.84
C ILE A 86 -19.92 13.50 -6.10
N MET A 87 -20.31 12.37 -5.50
CA MET A 87 -21.55 12.27 -4.73
C MET A 87 -21.52 13.19 -3.50
N LEU A 88 -20.43 13.19 -2.74
CA LEU A 88 -20.31 14.00 -1.53
C LEU A 88 -20.18 15.50 -1.84
N GLU A 89 -19.47 15.88 -2.90
CA GLU A 89 -19.42 17.27 -3.38
C GLU A 89 -20.80 17.75 -3.82
N LYS A 90 -21.61 16.89 -4.44
CA LYS A 90 -23.01 17.20 -4.77
C LYS A 90 -23.89 17.32 -3.53
N LEU A 91 -23.65 16.52 -2.50
CA LEU A 91 -24.36 16.65 -1.22
C LEU A 91 -24.00 17.99 -0.54
N GLU A 92 -22.73 18.37 -0.53
CA GLU A 92 -22.25 19.62 0.05
C GLU A 92 -22.76 20.85 -0.70
N ASN A 93 -22.65 20.86 -2.03
CA ASN A 93 -22.96 22.02 -2.87
C ASN A 93 -24.40 22.01 -3.41
N GLY A 94 -25.15 20.94 -3.16
CA GLY A 94 -26.52 20.79 -3.64
C GLY A 94 -27.53 21.69 -2.93
N GLN A 95 -28.74 21.72 -3.47
CA GLN A 95 -29.88 22.49 -2.95
C GLN A 95 -30.52 21.86 -1.69
N PHE A 96 -29.82 20.96 -1.02
CA PHE A 96 -30.27 20.44 0.27
C PHE A 96 -30.16 21.54 1.34
N SER A 97 -31.17 21.63 2.20
CA SER A 97 -31.08 22.42 3.42
C SER A 97 -30.00 21.84 4.34
N GLN A 98 -29.48 22.67 5.26
CA GLN A 98 -28.46 22.22 6.21
C GLN A 98 -28.94 21.03 7.07
N ASN A 99 -30.23 20.97 7.41
CA ASN A 99 -30.80 19.88 8.18
C ASN A 99 -30.85 18.57 7.38
N GLU A 100 -31.21 18.61 6.10
CA GLU A 100 -31.19 17.44 5.22
C GLU A 100 -29.76 16.91 5.04
N LYS A 101 -28.78 17.80 4.85
CA LYS A 101 -27.37 17.42 4.79
C LYS A 101 -26.96 16.66 6.05
N VAL A 102 -27.25 17.21 7.23
CA VAL A 102 -26.92 16.55 8.51
C VAL A 102 -27.60 15.18 8.65
N LEU A 103 -28.86 15.04 8.24
CA LEU A 103 -29.58 13.75 8.27
C LEU A 103 -28.93 12.72 7.33
N ILE A 104 -28.60 13.12 6.10
CA ILE A 104 -27.94 12.26 5.12
C ILE A 104 -26.55 11.84 5.60
N ILE A 105 -25.75 12.78 6.12
CA ILE A 105 -24.39 12.51 6.61
C ILE A 105 -24.36 11.54 7.79
N LYS A 106 -25.42 11.53 8.61
CA LYS A 106 -25.56 10.59 9.74
C LYS A 106 -26.26 9.28 9.38
N SER A 107 -26.66 9.09 8.12
CA SER A 107 -27.32 7.85 7.70
C SER A 107 -26.35 6.67 7.70
N ASP A 108 -26.82 5.52 8.17
CA ASP A 108 -26.02 4.29 8.22
C ASP A 108 -25.60 3.83 6.82
N GLU A 109 -26.41 4.10 5.80
CA GLU A 109 -26.10 3.81 4.39
C GLU A 109 -24.89 4.59 3.92
N LEU A 110 -24.86 5.91 4.14
CA LEU A 110 -23.72 6.73 3.73
C LEU A 110 -22.47 6.36 4.51
N LEU A 111 -22.59 6.16 5.82
CA LEU A 111 -21.45 5.77 6.66
C LEU A 111 -20.86 4.42 6.23
N ARG A 112 -21.70 3.42 5.95
CA ARG A 112 -21.24 2.13 5.40
C ARG A 112 -20.57 2.28 4.04
N TYR A 113 -21.13 3.11 3.16
CA TYR A 113 -20.54 3.38 1.86
C TYR A 113 -19.16 4.03 1.97
N VAL A 114 -19.03 5.08 2.79
CA VAL A 114 -17.76 5.78 3.02
C VAL A 114 -16.72 4.86 3.68
N HIS A 115 -17.12 4.01 4.63
CA HIS A 115 -16.24 2.98 5.18
C HIS A 115 -15.74 2.03 4.10
N SER A 116 -16.62 1.59 3.19
CA SER A 116 -16.20 0.74 2.07
C SER A 116 -15.15 1.43 1.20
N LEU A 117 -15.29 2.72 0.90
CA LEU A 117 -14.27 3.50 0.18
C LEU A 117 -12.94 3.53 0.96
N ALA A 118 -13.01 3.73 2.28
CA ALA A 118 -11.82 3.74 3.14
C ALA A 118 -11.04 2.41 3.09
N GLU A 119 -11.76 1.28 3.05
CA GLU A 119 -11.15 -0.04 2.90
C GLU A 119 -10.47 -0.22 1.55
N GLN A 120 -11.05 0.32 0.47
CA GLN A 120 -10.44 0.29 -0.86
C GLN A 120 -9.14 1.10 -0.89
N VAL A 121 -9.15 2.29 -0.30
CA VAL A 121 -7.94 3.13 -0.15
C VAL A 121 -6.87 2.38 0.64
N ARG A 122 -7.23 1.71 1.74
CA ARG A 122 -6.30 0.90 2.54
C ARG A 122 -5.66 -0.23 1.73
N VAL A 123 -6.44 -0.94 0.90
CA VAL A 123 -5.92 -2.00 0.03
C VAL A 123 -4.95 -1.43 -1.01
N VAL A 124 -5.29 -0.30 -1.63
CA VAL A 124 -4.42 0.36 -2.62
C VAL A 124 -3.14 0.86 -1.97
N ARG A 125 -3.21 1.53 -0.81
CA ARG A 125 -2.02 1.93 -0.04
C ARG A 125 -1.13 0.74 0.30
N SER A 126 -1.72 -0.40 0.66
CA SER A 126 -0.96 -1.65 0.90
C SER A 126 -0.21 -2.15 -0.34
N ILE A 127 -0.81 -2.08 -1.53
CA ILE A 127 -0.15 -2.42 -2.80
C ILE A 127 0.98 -1.43 -3.10
N ILE A 128 0.71 -0.12 -2.95
CA ILE A 128 1.69 0.94 -3.21
C ILE A 128 2.87 0.82 -2.24
N SER A 129 2.63 0.53 -0.97
CA SER A 129 3.68 0.24 0.02
C SER A 129 4.58 -0.92 -0.44
N THR A 130 3.99 -1.99 -0.98
CA THR A 130 4.76 -3.12 -1.54
C THR A 130 5.62 -2.68 -2.74
N ILE A 131 5.07 -1.84 -3.62
CA ILE A 131 5.81 -1.30 -4.76
C ILE A 131 6.95 -0.40 -4.28
N GLY A 132 6.70 0.45 -3.29
CA GLY A 132 7.73 1.30 -2.68
C GLY A 132 8.87 0.48 -2.06
N ASP A 133 8.53 -0.65 -1.44
CA ASP A 133 9.53 -1.61 -0.97
C ASP A 133 10.31 -2.22 -2.14
N LEU A 134 9.65 -2.71 -3.20
CA LEU A 134 10.31 -3.26 -4.39
C LEU A 134 11.26 -2.25 -5.08
N LEU A 135 10.89 -0.97 -5.08
CA LEU A 135 11.70 0.14 -5.58
C LEU A 135 12.79 0.57 -4.59
N CYS A 136 12.86 -0.07 -3.42
CA CYS A 136 13.83 0.19 -2.36
C CYS A 136 13.80 1.65 -1.86
N LEU A 137 12.66 2.33 -1.96
CA LEU A 137 12.51 3.72 -1.54
C LEU A 137 12.76 3.86 -0.04
N ASP A 138 13.15 5.04 0.40
CA ASP A 138 13.21 5.32 1.83
C ASP A 138 11.82 5.19 2.46
N GLU A 139 11.71 4.66 3.69
CA GLU A 139 10.41 4.36 4.32
C GLU A 139 9.59 5.62 4.61
N SER A 140 10.25 6.78 4.74
CA SER A 140 9.61 8.08 4.93
C SER A 140 9.02 8.68 3.66
N VAL A 141 9.35 8.12 2.47
CA VAL A 141 8.86 8.61 1.19
C VAL A 141 7.35 8.41 1.12
N ASP A 142 6.66 9.54 1.15
CA ASP A 142 5.21 9.59 1.01
C ASP A 142 4.78 9.32 -0.43
N PHE A 143 3.52 8.95 -0.61
CA PHE A 143 2.94 8.72 -1.91
C PHE A 143 2.04 9.89 -2.30
N LYS A 144 2.66 10.93 -2.85
CA LYS A 144 2.00 12.18 -3.28
C LYS A 144 2.55 12.66 -4.62
N ARG A 145 1.80 13.53 -5.29
CA ARG A 145 2.11 14.00 -6.64
C ARG A 145 3.45 14.74 -6.70
N GLU A 146 3.81 15.48 -5.66
CA GLU A 146 5.03 16.29 -5.60
C GLU A 146 6.31 15.45 -5.59
N VAL A 147 6.23 14.21 -5.11
CA VAL A 147 7.36 13.28 -4.97
C VAL A 147 7.25 12.09 -5.92
N PHE A 148 6.30 12.12 -6.86
CA PHE A 148 5.98 10.98 -7.72
C PHE A 148 7.11 10.56 -8.67
N SER A 149 7.99 11.49 -9.05
CA SER A 149 9.20 11.19 -9.82
C SER A 149 10.11 10.17 -9.11
N THR A 150 10.13 10.18 -7.77
CA THR A 150 10.86 9.21 -6.94
C THR A 150 10.30 7.78 -7.08
N TRP A 151 9.05 7.65 -7.52
CA TRP A 151 8.36 6.38 -7.73
C TRP A 151 8.52 5.85 -9.18
N ASN A 152 9.50 6.38 -9.92
CA ASN A 152 9.78 6.05 -11.33
C ASN A 152 8.59 6.25 -12.28
N GLU A 153 7.63 7.10 -11.90
CA GLU A 153 6.45 7.45 -12.71
C GLU A 153 5.72 6.24 -13.31
N MET A 154 5.67 5.12 -12.58
CA MET A 154 5.04 3.90 -13.08
C MET A 154 3.56 4.16 -13.41
N ALA A 155 3.15 3.82 -14.64
CA ALA A 155 1.79 4.07 -15.12
C ALA A 155 0.71 3.51 -14.17
N LEU A 156 0.97 2.33 -13.59
CA LEU A 156 0.14 1.68 -12.56
C LEU A 156 -0.17 2.61 -11.37
N LEU A 157 0.80 3.39 -10.92
CA LEU A 157 0.70 4.22 -9.72
C LEU A 157 -0.08 5.52 -9.96
N SER A 158 -0.20 5.98 -11.21
CA SER A 158 -0.98 7.19 -11.52
C SER A 158 -2.42 7.10 -11.02
N GLY A 159 -3.04 5.92 -11.14
CA GLY A 159 -4.40 5.70 -10.63
C GLY A 159 -4.49 5.76 -9.11
N GLY A 160 -3.42 5.39 -8.41
CA GLY A 160 -3.32 5.53 -6.96
C GLY A 160 -3.26 6.99 -6.53
N LEU A 161 -2.50 7.84 -7.25
CA LEU A 161 -2.41 9.27 -6.94
C LEU A 161 -3.76 9.96 -7.06
N ASP A 162 -4.46 9.73 -8.17
CA ASP A 162 -5.79 10.32 -8.41
C ASP A 162 -6.80 9.86 -7.34
N MET A 163 -6.64 8.63 -6.84
CA MET A 163 -7.43 8.09 -5.74
C MET A 163 -7.11 8.80 -4.42
N GLU A 164 -5.83 9.01 -4.08
CA GLU A 164 -5.42 9.74 -2.86
C GLU A 164 -5.94 11.19 -2.85
N GLU A 165 -5.86 11.89 -3.99
CA GLU A 165 -6.42 13.24 -4.12
C GLU A 165 -7.93 13.24 -3.93
N SER A 166 -8.63 12.27 -4.53
CA SER A 166 -10.08 12.13 -4.37
C SER A 166 -10.46 11.79 -2.92
N TRP A 167 -9.66 10.95 -2.25
CA TRP A 167 -9.85 10.59 -0.86
C TRP A 167 -9.67 11.79 0.08
N SER A 168 -8.65 12.63 -0.15
CA SER A 168 -8.45 13.87 0.62
C SER A 168 -9.68 14.78 0.54
N VAL A 169 -10.25 14.95 -0.66
CA VAL A 169 -11.47 15.76 -0.83
C VAL A 169 -12.66 15.15 -0.09
N ILE A 170 -12.83 13.83 -0.13
CA ILE A 170 -13.88 13.14 0.64
C ILE A 170 -13.73 13.43 2.14
N GLN A 171 -12.51 13.31 2.68
CA GLN A 171 -12.25 13.60 4.10
C GLN A 171 -12.59 15.05 4.45
N ASP A 172 -12.21 16.00 3.60
CA ASP A 172 -12.48 17.42 3.79
C ASP A 172 -13.99 17.74 3.76
N VAL A 173 -14.72 17.20 2.78
CA VAL A 173 -16.18 17.38 2.65
C VAL A 173 -16.88 16.83 3.89
N LEU A 174 -16.55 15.61 4.30
CA LEU A 174 -17.16 14.96 5.45
C LEU A 174 -16.86 15.70 6.76
N SER A 175 -15.65 16.24 6.91
CA SER A 175 -15.25 17.08 8.04
C SER A 175 -16.08 18.36 8.12
N ARG A 176 -16.21 19.10 7.00
CA ARG A 176 -17.04 20.32 6.94
C ARG A 176 -18.52 20.04 7.18
N CYS A 177 -18.98 18.86 6.78
CA CYS A 177 -20.33 18.37 7.01
C CYS A 177 -20.60 17.88 8.44
N GLY A 178 -19.57 17.84 9.31
CA GLY A 178 -19.70 17.42 10.70
C GLY A 178 -19.93 15.92 10.87
N THR A 179 -19.33 15.08 10.01
CA THR A 179 -19.43 13.62 10.17
C THR A 179 -18.82 13.20 11.52
N PRO A 180 -19.45 12.26 12.25
CA PRO A 180 -18.84 11.67 13.45
C PRO A 180 -17.74 10.64 13.11
N LEU A 181 -17.52 10.35 11.82
CA LEU A 181 -16.69 9.25 11.39
C LEU A 181 -15.19 9.59 11.44
N SER A 182 -14.42 8.78 12.18
CA SER A 182 -12.96 8.82 12.08
C SER A 182 -12.50 8.02 10.86
N LEU A 183 -12.00 8.73 9.87
CA LEU A 183 -11.47 8.18 8.61
C LEU A 183 -9.95 8.21 8.55
N ASN A 184 -9.30 8.16 9.72
CA ASN A 184 -7.85 8.17 9.79
C ASN A 184 -7.34 6.81 9.33
N LEU A 185 -6.85 6.78 8.08
CA LEU A 185 -6.20 5.63 7.47
C LEU A 185 -4.69 5.81 7.56
N GLU A 186 -3.97 4.72 7.83
CA GLU A 186 -2.51 4.67 7.70
C GLU A 186 -2.11 5.17 6.30
N SER A 187 -1.19 6.11 6.26
CA SER A 187 -0.46 6.56 5.09
C SER A 187 0.48 5.46 4.57
N VAL A 188 0.96 5.62 3.33
CA VAL A 188 1.93 4.67 2.73
C VAL A 188 3.21 4.53 3.59
N PRO A 189 3.82 5.61 4.11
CA PRO A 189 4.94 5.51 5.05
C PRO A 189 4.60 4.74 6.33
N GLU A 190 3.43 4.97 6.93
CA GLU A 190 3.02 4.25 8.16
C GLU A 190 2.87 2.75 7.91
N VAL A 191 2.25 2.35 6.79
CA VAL A 191 2.15 0.94 6.40
C VAL A 191 3.54 0.33 6.21
N ARG A 192 4.48 1.05 5.59
CA ARG A 192 5.85 0.56 5.36
C ARG A 192 6.64 0.44 6.66
N SER A 193 6.59 1.46 7.53
CA SER A 193 7.25 1.44 8.84
C SER A 193 6.71 0.33 9.74
N ARG A 194 5.39 0.11 9.77
CA ARG A 194 4.77 -1.02 10.50
C ARG A 194 5.34 -2.36 10.03
N THR A 195 5.49 -2.50 8.72
CA THR A 195 5.81 -3.80 8.11
C THR A 195 7.32 -4.05 7.97
N ALA A 196 8.17 -3.03 8.11
CA ALA A 196 9.62 -3.17 8.24
C ALA A 196 10.03 -3.96 9.50
N LYS A 197 9.18 -3.92 10.54
CA LYS A 197 9.40 -4.62 11.81
C LYS A 197 9.01 -6.10 11.78
N LEU A 198 8.39 -6.55 10.69
CA LEU A 198 7.87 -7.91 10.53
C LEU A 198 8.91 -8.83 9.89
N LYS A 199 8.87 -10.11 10.24
CA LYS A 199 9.90 -11.06 9.81
C LYS A 199 9.68 -11.41 8.33
N PRO A 200 10.74 -11.63 7.54
CA PRO A 200 10.62 -12.06 6.15
C PRO A 200 9.82 -13.36 5.95
N ASP A 201 9.72 -14.17 7.01
CA ASP A 201 9.05 -15.47 7.02
C ASP A 201 7.55 -15.36 7.34
N ASP A 202 7.07 -14.15 7.64
CA ASP A 202 5.66 -13.93 7.96
C ASP A 202 4.77 -14.21 6.74
N SER A 203 3.60 -14.80 6.98
CA SER A 203 2.63 -15.08 5.91
C SER A 203 2.25 -13.77 5.23
N LEU A 204 2.44 -13.69 3.91
CA LEU A 204 2.08 -12.50 3.14
C LEU A 204 0.64 -12.59 2.61
N CYS A 205 -0.04 -11.44 2.55
CA CYS A 205 -1.31 -11.29 1.84
C CYS A 205 -1.10 -11.59 0.37
N LEU A 206 -1.87 -12.49 -0.20
CA LEU A 206 -1.63 -12.93 -1.57
C LEU A 206 -1.89 -11.84 -2.63
N LEU A 207 -2.83 -10.94 -2.37
CA LEU A 207 -3.14 -9.82 -3.25
C LEU A 207 -2.13 -8.67 -3.07
N THR A 208 -1.97 -8.15 -1.85
CA THR A 208 -1.19 -6.93 -1.61
C THR A 208 0.29 -7.21 -1.39
N LEU A 209 0.67 -8.45 -1.09
CA LEU A 209 2.00 -8.89 -0.63
C LEU A 209 2.50 -8.22 0.65
N GLN A 210 1.62 -7.52 1.38
CA GLN A 210 1.93 -7.03 2.71
C GLN A 210 1.92 -8.18 3.73
N PRO A 211 2.79 -8.14 4.76
CA PRO A 211 2.74 -9.11 5.85
C PRO A 211 1.40 -9.15 6.55
N LEU A 212 0.98 -10.36 6.94
CA LEU A 212 -0.21 -10.60 7.74
C LEU A 212 0.23 -10.79 9.19
N ASP A 213 -0.09 -9.81 10.03
CA ASP A 213 0.00 -10.00 11.47
C ASP A 213 -1.22 -10.78 11.97
N GLY A 214 -1.01 -11.59 13.02
CA GLY A 214 -2.05 -12.44 13.59
C GLY A 214 -3.01 -11.71 14.54
N ASN A 215 -2.77 -10.43 14.81
CA ASN A 215 -3.34 -9.72 15.96
C ASN A 215 -4.35 -8.63 15.59
N HIS A 216 -4.69 -8.46 14.31
CA HIS A 216 -5.72 -7.50 13.91
C HIS A 216 -7.12 -8.08 14.15
N THR A 217 -7.96 -7.32 14.87
CA THR A 217 -9.40 -7.58 15.05
C THR A 217 -10.27 -6.76 14.10
N ASP A 218 -9.64 -6.04 13.17
CA ASP A 218 -10.30 -5.19 12.17
C ASP A 218 -10.21 -5.81 10.77
N THR A 219 -10.50 -5.03 9.74
CA THR A 219 -10.49 -5.49 8.34
C THR A 219 -9.10 -5.84 7.81
N ARG A 220 -8.02 -5.59 8.58
CA ARG A 220 -6.67 -6.09 8.29
C ARG A 220 -6.44 -7.49 8.84
N ALA A 221 -7.40 -8.09 9.54
CA ALA A 221 -7.31 -9.45 10.03
C ALA A 221 -6.96 -10.44 8.90
N ARG A 222 -6.12 -11.41 9.24
CA ARG A 222 -5.78 -12.52 8.37
C ARG A 222 -7.00 -13.42 8.14
N VAL A 223 -7.30 -13.68 6.87
CA VAL A 223 -8.32 -14.65 6.45
C VAL A 223 -7.75 -15.65 5.45
N SER A 224 -8.39 -16.81 5.33
CA SER A 224 -8.08 -17.80 4.29
C SER A 224 -9.20 -17.81 3.25
N TRP A 225 -8.85 -17.57 1.98
CA TRP A 225 -9.78 -17.63 0.86
C TRP A 225 -9.21 -18.58 -0.20
N ALA A 226 -9.97 -19.63 -0.54
CA ALA A 226 -9.52 -20.74 -1.38
C ALA A 226 -8.16 -21.35 -0.94
N GLY A 227 -7.97 -21.48 0.38
CA GLY A 227 -6.74 -22.03 0.97
C GLY A 227 -5.53 -21.10 0.88
N LYS A 228 -5.72 -19.83 0.50
CA LYS A 228 -4.65 -18.83 0.41
C LYS A 228 -4.86 -17.68 1.40
N PRO A 229 -3.79 -17.10 1.94
CA PRO A 229 -3.90 -16.08 2.97
C PRO A 229 -4.11 -14.67 2.38
N TYR A 230 -5.05 -13.92 2.93
CA TYR A 230 -5.36 -12.54 2.55
C TYR A 230 -5.61 -11.65 3.78
N LEU A 231 -5.55 -10.33 3.59
CA LEU A 231 -6.21 -9.38 4.47
C LEU A 231 -7.73 -9.45 4.21
N ALA A 232 -8.56 -9.37 5.26
CA ALA A 232 -10.02 -9.44 5.11
C ALA A 232 -10.56 -8.36 4.14
N CYS A 233 -10.07 -7.12 4.22
CA CYS A 233 -10.42 -6.03 3.31
C CYS A 233 -10.04 -6.36 1.85
N ALA A 234 -8.87 -6.94 1.63
CA ALA A 234 -8.38 -7.29 0.29
C ALA A 234 -9.22 -8.41 -0.34
N ALA A 235 -9.53 -9.47 0.41
CA ALA A 235 -10.39 -10.55 -0.05
C ALA A 235 -11.81 -10.07 -0.35
N ASN A 236 -12.39 -9.26 0.54
CA ASN A 236 -13.72 -8.69 0.36
C ASN A 236 -13.79 -7.76 -0.86
N PHE A 237 -12.81 -6.86 -1.00
CA PHE A 237 -12.77 -5.93 -2.13
C PHE A 237 -12.66 -6.70 -3.45
N TRP A 238 -11.72 -7.63 -3.55
CA TRP A 238 -11.53 -8.41 -4.77
C TRP A 238 -12.79 -9.19 -5.15
N SER A 239 -13.33 -10.00 -4.22
CA SER A 239 -14.48 -10.87 -4.47
C SER A 239 -15.74 -10.14 -4.92
N ASN A 240 -15.95 -8.91 -4.43
CA ASN A 240 -17.16 -8.14 -4.72
C ASN A 240 -17.00 -7.12 -5.86
N LYS A 241 -15.78 -6.68 -6.17
CA LYS A 241 -15.56 -5.56 -7.10
C LYS A 241 -14.75 -5.91 -8.33
N ILE A 242 -13.99 -7.00 -8.31
CA ILE A 242 -13.05 -7.34 -9.37
C ILE A 242 -13.41 -8.68 -9.99
N ASP A 243 -13.41 -9.74 -9.19
CA ASP A 243 -13.69 -11.10 -9.65
C ASP A 243 -14.14 -11.97 -8.47
N SER A 244 -15.23 -12.72 -8.67
CA SER A 244 -15.75 -13.68 -7.69
C SER A 244 -14.78 -14.82 -7.37
N SER A 245 -13.82 -15.09 -8.25
CA SER A 245 -12.74 -16.06 -8.06
C SER A 245 -11.49 -15.39 -7.50
N PRO A 246 -10.74 -16.07 -6.62
CA PRO A 246 -9.48 -15.55 -6.11
C PRO A 246 -8.50 -15.35 -7.25
N PRO A 247 -7.63 -14.31 -7.19
CA PRO A 247 -6.67 -14.05 -8.24
C PRO A 247 -5.88 -15.32 -8.57
N SER A 248 -6.09 -15.83 -9.79
CA SER A 248 -5.64 -17.17 -10.17
C SER A 248 -4.12 -17.21 -10.17
N ILE A 249 -3.57 -18.04 -9.28
CA ILE A 249 -2.16 -18.43 -9.30
C ILE A 249 -2.16 -19.80 -9.91
N VAL A 250 -2.20 -19.86 -11.23
CA VAL A 250 -2.06 -21.15 -11.91
C VAL A 250 -0.65 -21.65 -11.60
N SER A 251 -0.58 -22.79 -10.92
CA SER A 251 0.62 -23.62 -10.76
C SER A 251 0.88 -24.38 -12.04
#